data_AF-A0A939L7H1-F1
#
_entry.id   AF-A0A939L7H1-F1
#
_cell.length_a   1.000
_cell.length_b   1.000
_cell.length_c   1.000
_cell.angle_alpha   90.00
_cell.angle_beta   90.00
_cell.angle_gamma   90.00
#
_symmetry.space_group_name_H-M   'P 1'
#
loop_
_entity.id
_entity.type
_entity.pdbx_description
1 polymer ?
#
loop_
_entity_poly.entity_id
_entity_poly.type
_entity_poly.pdbx_seq_one_letter_code
_entity_poly.pdbx_strand_id
1 'polypeptide(L)' 'MRVIHEMKFVARLASGADEWSCPTCGRRVTLRRLPEPELTVLDPGDESAVHVGVIEPDARAA' A
#
# COMPACT_ATOMS: atom_id res chain seq x y z
N MET A 1 2.09 -11.40 -23.34
CA MET A 1 1.47 -11.51 -22.00
C MET A 1 2.59 -11.67 -20.98
N ARG A 2 2.69 -10.82 -19.96
CA ARG A 2 3.69 -11.01 -18.88
C ARG A 2 3.14 -12.07 -17.92
N VAL A 3 3.91 -13.11 -17.64
CA VAL A 3 3.53 -14.13 -16.66
C VAL A 3 3.80 -13.56 -15.26
N ILE A 4 2.78 -13.60 -14.40
CA ILE A 4 2.88 -13.16 -13.01
C ILE A 4 3.24 -14.39 -12.17
N HIS A 5 4.29 -14.29 -11.35
CA HIS A 5 4.65 -15.33 -10.40
C HIS A 5 4.42 -14.82 -8.97
N GLU A 6 3.87 -15.69 -8.12
CA GLU A 6 3.79 -15.43 -6.69
C GLU A 6 5.18 -15.56 -6.05
N MET A 7 5.50 -14.64 -5.14
CA MET A 7 6.75 -14.64 -4.37
C MET A 7 6.48 -15.04 -2.93
N LYS A 8 7.40 -15.80 -2.34
CA LYS A 8 7.34 -16.22 -0.94
C LYS A 8 8.28 -15.39 -0.09
N PHE A 9 7.81 -14.99 1.09
CA PHE A 9 8.65 -14.38 2.10
C PHE A 9 9.73 -15.38 2.55
N VAL A 10 10.98 -14.90 2.64
CA VAL A 10 12.13 -15.71 3.05
C VAL A 10 12.58 -15.31 4.44
N ALA A 11 12.95 -14.04 4.61
CA ALA A 11 13.53 -13.56 5.87
C ALA A 11 13.46 -12.04 5.98
N ARG A 12 13.65 -11.57 7.21
CA ARG A 12 14.02 -10.17 7.50
C ARG A 12 15.54 -10.07 7.50
N LEU A 13 16.09 -9.20 6.65
CA LEU A 13 17.54 -8.95 6.59
C LEU A 13 17.99 -8.04 7.75
N ALA A 14 19.29 -8.04 8.04
CA ALA A 14 19.89 -7.15 9.06
C ALA A 14 19.66 -5.65 8.79
N SER A 15 19.43 -5.27 7.53
CA SER A 15 19.05 -3.92 7.12
C SER A 15 17.60 -3.53 7.48
N GLY A 16 16.80 -4.48 7.99
CA GLY A 16 15.36 -4.29 8.23
C GLY A 16 14.50 -4.44 6.97
N ALA A 17 15.08 -4.86 5.84
CA ALA A 17 14.32 -5.17 4.62
C ALA A 17 13.73 -6.59 4.65
N ASP A 18 12.57 -6.78 4.02
CA ASP A 18 11.97 -8.07 3.77
C ASP A 18 12.54 -8.67 2.48
N GLU A 19 13.12 -9.86 2.55
CA GLU A 19 13.54 -10.63 1.38
C GLU A 19 12.42 -11.55 0.91
N TRP A 20 12.16 -11.52 -0.39
CA TRP A 20 11.18 -12.35 -1.07
C TRP A 20 11.85 -13.09 -2.21
N SER A 21 11.46 -14.36 -2.40
CA SER A 21 11.98 -15.20 -3.49
C SER A 21 10.85 -15.82 -4.30
N CYS A 22 11.03 -15.90 -5.61
CA CYS A 22 10.13 -16.60 -6.49
C CYS A 22 10.58 -18.05 -6.66
N PRO A 23 9.81 -19.05 -6.23
CA PRO A 23 10.18 -20.46 -6.40
C PRO A 23 10.14 -20.91 -7.87
N THR A 24 9.37 -20.23 -8.72
CA THR A 24 9.20 -20.61 -10.13
C THR A 24 10.38 -20.20 -11.01
N CYS A 25 11.02 -19.06 -10.73
CA CYS A 25 12.10 -18.53 -11.58
C CYS A 25 13.38 -18.13 -10.84
N GLY A 26 13.44 -18.34 -9.53
CA GLY A 26 14.62 -18.09 -8.70
C GLY A 26 14.96 -16.62 -8.46
N ARG A 27 14.17 -15.68 -9.01
CA ARG A 27 14.37 -14.23 -8.79
C ARG A 27 14.10 -13.86 -7.33
N ARG A 28 14.81 -12.85 -6.87
CA ARG A 28 14.71 -12.30 -5.51
C ARG A 28 14.47 -10.81 -5.55
N VAL A 29 13.72 -10.30 -4.57
CA VAL A 29 13.52 -8.87 -4.35
C VAL A 29 13.65 -8.58 -2.85
N THR A 30 14.23 -7.44 -2.53
CA THR A 30 14.32 -6.91 -1.17
C THR A 30 13.49 -5.64 -1.08
N LEU A 31 12.59 -5.59 -0.11
CA LEU A 31 11.65 -4.48 0.07
C LEU A 31 11.86 -3.87 1.45
N ARG A 32 12.05 -2.56 1.50
CA ARG A 32 12.01 -1.83 2.77
C ARG A 32 10.54 -1.62 3.15
N ARG A 33 10.15 -2.07 4.34
CA ARG A 33 8.86 -1.67 4.90
C ARG A 33 8.94 -0.18 5.24
N LEU A 34 8.00 0.61 4.72
CA LEU A 34 7.85 1.99 5.20
C LEU A 34 7.54 1.95 6.69
N PRO A 35 8.06 2.89 7.51
CA PRO A 35 7.58 3.04 8.88
C PRO A 35 6.05 3.16 8.84
N GLU A 36 5.38 2.60 9.86
CA GLU A 36 3.94 2.79 10.02
C GLU A 36 3.67 4.29 9.96
N PRO A 37 2.81 4.77 9.03
CA PRO A 37 2.56 6.19 8.92
C PRO A 37 1.88 6.63 10.21
N GLU A 38 2.59 7.39 11.03
CA GLU A 38 2.00 8.08 12.15
C GLU A 38 1.16 9.23 11.60
N LEU A 39 -0.15 9.18 11.88
CA LEU A 39 -1.05 10.27 11.52
C LEU A 39 -1.13 11.22 12.71
N THR A 40 -0.53 12.40 12.57
CA THR A 40 -0.73 13.51 13.50
C THR A 40 -1.84 14.41 12.95
N VAL A 41 -2.91 14.59 13.72
CA VAL A 41 -3.94 15.59 13.40
C VAL A 41 -3.32 16.97 13.58
N LEU A 42 -3.22 17.75 12.50
CA LEU A 42 -2.71 19.12 12.53
C LEU A 42 -3.82 20.13 12.82
N ASP A 43 -5.01 19.89 12.27
CA ASP A 43 -6.23 20.66 12.47
C ASP A 43 -7.43 19.68 12.40
N PRO A 44 -8.23 19.53 13.47
CA PRO A 44 -9.34 18.58 13.48
C PRO A 44 -10.51 18.98 12.57
N GLY A 45 -10.59 20.26 12.16
CA GLY A 45 -11.76 20.79 11.45
C GLY A 45 -12.99 20.88 12.36
N ASP A 46 -14.18 20.77 11.78
CA ASP A 46 -15.45 20.80 12.53
C ASP A 46 -15.85 19.39 12.99
N GLU A 47 -15.51 19.06 14.24
CA GLU A 47 -15.82 17.76 14.86
C GLU A 47 -17.33 17.51 15.08
N SER A 48 -18.16 18.54 14.91
CA SER A 48 -19.63 18.42 15.04
C SER A 48 -20.33 18.09 13.71
N ALA A 49 -19.61 18.20 12.59
CA ALA A 49 -20.16 17.95 11.27
C ALA A 49 -20.11 16.46 10.89
N VAL A 50 -21.27 15.90 10.50
CA VAL A 50 -21.34 14.56 9.89
C VAL A 50 -21.22 14.72 8.37
N HIS A 51 -20.01 14.61 7.84
CA HIS A 51 -19.78 14.67 6.40
C HIS A 51 -19.97 13.30 5.74
N VAL A 52 -20.81 13.24 4.71
CA VAL A 52 -20.84 12.14 3.74
C VAL A 52 -20.33 12.70 2.41
N GLY A 53 -19.18 12.20 1.95
CA GLY A 53 -18.70 12.48 0.61
C GLY A 53 -19.53 11.69 -0.40
N VAL A 54 -20.37 12.37 -1.17
CA VAL A 54 -21.08 11.74 -2.29
C VAL A 54 -20.28 12.05 -3.55
N ILE A 55 -19.76 11.01 -4.20
CA ILE A 55 -19.28 11.17 -5.58
C ILE A 55 -20.53 11.12 -6.44
N GLU A 56 -21.07 12.29 -6.80
CA GLU A 56 -22.07 12.36 -7.84
C GLU A 56 -21.42 11.91 -9.16
N PRO A 57 -21.89 10.83 -9.80
CA PRO A 57 -21.41 10.50 -11.14
C PRO A 57 -21.76 11.69 -12.04
N ASP A 58 -20.72 12.20 -12.72
CA ASP A 58 -20.72 13.38 -13.59
C ASP A 58 -22.07 13.62 -14.30
N ALA A 59 -22.75 14.71 -13.95
CA ALA A 59 -23.99 15.13 -14.60
C ALA A 59 -23.77 15.61 -16.06
N ARG A 60 -22.54 15.52 -16.59
CA ARG A 60 -22.16 15.94 -17.94
C ARG A 60 -21.88 14.77 -18.89
N ALA A 61 -22.57 13.66 -18.71
CA ALA A 61 -22.71 12.59 -19.71
C ALA A 61 -24.19 12.45 -20.16
N ALA A 62 -24.71 13.47 -20.84
CA ALA A 62 -25.96 13.40 -21.60
C ALA A 62 -25.83 14.22 -22.88
#